data_AF-A0A8T5RMT3-F1
#
_entry.id   AF-A0A8T5RMT3-F1
#
_cell.length_a   1.000
_cell.length_b   1.000
_cell.length_c   1.000
_cell.angle_alpha   90.00
_cell.angle_beta   90.00
_cell.angle_gamma   90.00
#
_symmetry.space_group_name_H-M   'P 1'
#
loop_
_entity.id
_entity.type
_entity.pdbx_description
1 polymer ?
#
loop_
_entity_poly.entity_id
_entity_poly.type
_entity_poly.pdbx_seq_one_letter_code
_entity_poly.pdbx_strand_id
1 'polypeptide(L)'
;MPIRVRWKSKENFGIGLLLLGMCGLIQLFFTFIGQYFLEIGNYFVVILIPIGVTAAIFFATMIIFESYAQIERREKLRSQFRKSKINNTKLEKILNFPITKPLIIVFTVFITFFFITFFISLVFLDNTLSFIIAENVSAIACLIIASLVEKSYGRVQRY
;
A
#
# COMPACT_ATOMS: atom_id res chain seq x y z
N MET A 1 0.23 11.36 19.64
CA MET A 1 1.04 12.31 18.84
C MET A 1 0.87 11.92 17.37
N PRO A 2 0.81 12.87 16.42
CA PRO A 2 0.79 12.52 15.00
C PRO A 2 2.05 11.72 14.64
N ILE A 3 1.92 10.73 13.78
CA ILE A 3 3.04 9.94 13.28
C ILE A 3 3.96 10.91 12.53
N ARG A 4 5.14 11.21 13.10
CA ARG A 4 6.16 11.98 12.37
C ARG A 4 6.75 11.06 11.31
N VAL A 5 6.33 11.23 10.06
CA VAL A 5 6.94 10.56 8.91
C VAL A 5 8.42 10.97 8.84
N ARG A 6 9.34 10.07 9.19
CA ARG A 6 10.79 10.35 9.26
C ARG A 6 11.52 9.75 8.04
N TRP A 7 11.02 10.08 6.86
CA TRP A 7 11.52 9.64 5.56
C TRP A 7 12.94 10.13 5.18
N LYS A 8 13.39 11.29 5.69
CA LYS A 8 14.76 11.79 5.49
C LYS A 8 15.81 11.17 6.42
N SER A 9 15.41 10.25 7.30
CA SER A 9 16.36 9.49 8.11
C SER A 9 17.18 8.54 7.23
N LYS A 10 18.50 8.55 7.41
CA LYS A 10 19.46 7.73 6.64
C LYS A 10 19.11 6.24 6.63
N GLU A 11 18.42 5.75 7.66
CA GLU A 11 18.00 4.34 7.79
C GLU A 11 16.70 3.98 7.03
N ASN A 12 15.76 4.92 6.91
CA ASN A 12 14.42 4.64 6.33
C ASN A 12 14.33 4.96 4.83
N PHE A 13 15.30 5.70 4.28
CA PHE A 13 15.29 6.12 2.88
C PHE A 13 15.36 4.93 1.90
N GLY A 14 16.24 3.97 2.16
CA GLY A 14 16.37 2.77 1.32
C GLY A 14 15.11 1.90 1.31
N ILE A 15 14.43 1.83 2.46
CA ILE A 15 13.14 1.12 2.59
C ILE A 15 12.05 1.83 1.77
N GLY A 16 11.99 3.17 1.83
CA GLY A 16 11.08 3.96 1.01
C GLY A 16 11.30 3.75 -0.49
N LEU A 17 12.56 3.68 -0.93
CA LEU A 17 12.91 3.46 -2.34
C LEU A 17 12.50 2.06 -2.83
N LEU A 18 12.68 1.04 -1.98
CA LEU A 18 12.17 -0.31 -2.22
C LEU A 18 10.63 -0.34 -2.33
N LEU A 19 9.93 0.34 -1.41
CA LEU A 19 8.48 0.45 -1.43
C LEU A 19 7.98 1.13 -2.70
N LEU A 20 8.62 2.22 -3.12
CA LEU A 20 8.30 2.92 -4.36
C LEU A 20 8.46 2.00 -5.57
N GLY A 21 9.58 1.28 -5.66
CA GLY A 21 9.83 0.32 -6.74
C GLY A 21 8.76 -0.78 -6.79
N MET A 22 8.39 -1.35 -5.65
CA MET A 22 7.36 -2.39 -5.58
C MET A 22 5.95 -1.86 -5.92
N CYS A 23 5.62 -0.63 -5.50
CA CYS A 23 4.36 0.02 -5.92
C CYS A 23 4.34 0.26 -7.44
N GLY A 24 5.46 0.67 -8.02
CA GLY A 24 5.60 0.83 -9.47
C GLY A 24 5.44 -0.48 -10.24
N LEU A 25 6.01 -1.59 -9.73
CA LEU A 25 5.81 -2.92 -10.33
C LEU A 25 4.36 -3.38 -10.29
N ILE A 26 3.67 -3.13 -9.17
CA ILE A 26 2.23 -3.37 -9.07
C ILE A 26 1.49 -2.56 -10.13
N GLN A 27 1.83 -1.28 -10.29
CA GLN A 27 1.14 -0.44 -11.24
C GLN A 27 1.38 -0.87 -12.69
N LEU A 28 2.62 -1.24 -13.03
CA LEU A 28 2.95 -1.78 -14.35
C LEU A 28 2.11 -3.00 -14.70
N PHE A 29 1.78 -3.86 -13.72
CA PHE A 29 0.87 -4.98 -13.94
C PHE A 29 -0.55 -4.53 -14.32
N PHE A 30 -1.09 -3.50 -13.66
CA PHE A 30 -2.40 -2.95 -14.02
C PHE A 30 -2.37 -2.19 -15.35
N THR A 31 -1.29 -1.49 -15.67
CA THR A 31 -1.07 -0.88 -16.98
C THR A 31 -1.06 -1.94 -18.08
N PHE A 32 -0.38 -3.07 -17.84
CA PHE A 32 -0.37 -4.21 -18.76
C PHE A 32 -1.78 -4.77 -18.97
N ILE A 33 -2.57 -4.93 -17.91
CA ILE A 33 -3.98 -5.34 -18.02
C ILE A 33 -4.78 -4.33 -18.86
N GLY A 34 -4.69 -3.04 -18.55
CA GLY A 34 -5.42 -2.00 -19.26
C GLY A 34 -5.06 -1.93 -20.75
N GLN A 35 -3.77 -2.05 -21.08
CA GLN A 35 -3.31 -1.91 -22.46
C GLN A 35 -3.57 -3.16 -23.31
N TYR A 36 -3.30 -4.37 -22.78
CA TYR A 36 -3.34 -5.60 -23.57
C TYR A 36 -4.67 -6.35 -23.48
N PHE A 37 -5.38 -6.29 -22.35
CA PHE A 37 -6.66 -7.00 -22.20
C PHE A 37 -7.86 -6.11 -22.49
N LEU A 38 -7.76 -4.81 -22.19
CA LEU A 38 -8.86 -3.86 -22.38
C LEU A 38 -8.66 -2.96 -23.62
N GLU A 39 -7.56 -3.14 -24.36
CA GLU A 39 -7.21 -2.40 -25.57
C GLU A 39 -7.20 -0.87 -25.39
N ILE A 40 -6.89 -0.40 -24.18
CA ILE A 40 -6.85 1.02 -23.86
C ILE A 40 -5.55 1.62 -24.42
N GLY A 41 -5.63 2.28 -25.57
CA GLY A 41 -4.49 2.88 -26.26
C GLY A 41 -4.22 4.35 -25.92
N ASN A 42 -5.02 4.99 -25.06
CA ASN A 42 -4.85 6.42 -24.77
C ASN A 42 -3.63 6.66 -23.87
N TYR A 43 -2.61 7.35 -24.41
CA TYR A 43 -1.34 7.65 -23.72
C TYR A 43 -1.53 8.31 -22.35
N PHE A 44 -2.50 9.23 -22.22
CA PHE A 44 -2.78 9.89 -20.94
C PHE A 44 -3.29 8.90 -19.89
N VAL A 45 -4.11 7.94 -20.31
CA VAL A 45 -4.67 6.91 -19.42
C VAL A 45 -3.62 5.88 -19.03
N VAL A 46 -2.75 5.52 -19.97
CA VAL A 46 -1.74 4.46 -19.78
C VAL A 46 -0.52 4.96 -18.98
N ILE A 47 -0.24 6.26 -18.94
CA ILE A 47 0.99 6.78 -18.31
C ILE A 47 0.68 7.75 -17.17
N LEU A 48 -0.10 8.80 -17.42
CA LEU A 48 -0.31 9.87 -16.44
C LEU A 48 -1.04 9.35 -15.20
N ILE A 49 -2.09 8.55 -15.40
CA ILE A 49 -2.91 8.01 -14.30
C ILE A 49 -2.10 6.99 -13.48
N PRO A 50 -1.44 5.99 -14.08
CA PRO A 50 -0.54 5.10 -13.36
C PRO A 50 0.53 5.80 -12.53
N ILE A 51 1.14 6.88 -13.04
CA ILE A 51 2.13 7.64 -12.26
C ILE A 51 1.49 8.27 -11.02
N GLY A 52 0.32 8.91 -11.16
CA GLY A 52 -0.41 9.50 -10.04
C GLY A 52 -0.87 8.46 -9.02
N VAL A 53 -1.37 7.32 -9.49
CA VAL A 53 -1.82 6.21 -8.66
C VAL A 53 -0.64 5.55 -7.93
N THR A 54 0.51 5.38 -8.60
CA THR A 54 1.75 4.89 -7.98
C THR A 54 2.15 5.79 -6.82
N ALA A 55 2.09 7.11 -6.99
CA ALA A 55 2.39 8.05 -5.92
C ALA A 55 1.40 7.91 -4.74
N ALA A 56 0.10 7.79 -5.01
CA ALA A 56 -0.93 7.62 -3.98
C ALA A 56 -0.75 6.31 -3.19
N ILE A 57 -0.55 5.19 -3.88
CA ILE A 57 -0.30 3.87 -3.29
C ILE A 57 1.00 3.91 -2.48
N PHE A 58 2.05 4.56 -2.99
CA PHE A 58 3.30 4.74 -2.27
C PHE A 58 3.09 5.49 -0.95
N PHE A 59 2.37 6.61 -0.96
CA PHE A 59 2.06 7.34 0.27
C PHE A 59 1.21 6.51 1.24
N ALA A 60 0.20 5.79 0.76
CA ALA A 60 -0.61 4.89 1.59
C ALA A 60 0.26 3.82 2.27
N THR A 61 1.15 3.20 1.50
CA THR A 61 2.05 2.15 2.00
C THR A 61 3.04 2.70 3.02
N MET A 62 3.56 3.91 2.80
CA MET A 62 4.46 4.59 3.74
C MET A 62 3.79 4.91 5.07
N ILE A 63 2.55 5.39 5.07
CA ILE A 63 1.78 5.67 6.29
C ILE A 63 1.60 4.38 7.11
N ILE A 64 1.24 3.29 6.44
CA ILE A 64 1.06 1.98 7.09
C ILE A 64 2.40 1.45 7.62
N PHE A 65 3.48 1.58 6.83
CA PHE A 65 4.82 1.18 7.25
C PHE A 65 5.28 1.91 8.52
N GLU A 66 5.17 3.25 8.56
CA GLU A 66 5.54 4.03 9.75
C GLU A 66 4.66 3.66 10.96
N SER A 67 3.38 3.38 10.74
CA SER A 67 2.48 2.89 11.79
C SER A 67 2.98 1.58 12.40
N TYR A 68 3.40 0.61 11.57
CA TYR A 68 3.97 -0.66 12.06
C TYR A 68 5.34 -0.50 12.70
N ALA A 69 6.25 0.27 12.09
CA ALA A 69 7.59 0.49 12.59
C ALA A 69 7.60 1.12 14.00
N GLN A 70 6.63 1.98 14.30
CA GLN A 70 6.46 2.55 15.64
C GLN A 70 6.03 1.51 16.68
N ILE A 71 5.16 0.56 16.32
CA ILE A 71 4.72 -0.51 17.22
C ILE A 71 5.88 -1.46 17.49
N GLU A 72 6.60 -1.86 16.46
CA GLU A 72 7.73 -2.79 16.61
C GLU A 72 8.82 -2.21 17.54
N ARG A 73 9.09 -0.89 17.46
CA ARG A 73 10.00 -0.21 18.40
C ARG A 73 9.51 -0.27 19.85
N ARG A 74 8.21 -0.12 20.08
CA ARG A 74 7.62 -0.26 21.43
C ARG A 74 7.68 -1.70 21.94
N GLU A 75 7.38 -2.66 21.07
CA GLU A 75 7.45 -4.07 21.41
C GLU A 75 8.88 -4.51 21.74
N LYS A 76 9.89 -4.05 20.99
CA LYS A 76 11.31 -4.30 21.31
C LYS A 76 11.72 -3.75 22.68
N LEU A 77 11.22 -2.58 23.08
CA LEU A 77 11.46 -2.04 24.42
C LEU A 77 10.77 -2.86 25.52
N ARG A 78 9.57 -3.41 25.25
CA ARG A 78 8.85 -4.28 26.19
C ARG A 78 9.40 -5.72 26.22
N SER A 79 9.93 -6.23 25.11
CA SER A 79 10.41 -7.61 24.99
C SER A 79 11.71 -7.87 25.72
N GLN A 80 12.48 -6.83 26.08
CA GLN A 80 13.62 -6.97 27.00
C GLN A 80 13.22 -7.62 28.34
N PHE A 81 11.94 -7.57 28.71
CA PHE A 81 11.39 -8.18 29.92
C PHE A 81 10.66 -9.52 29.68
N ARG A 82 10.60 -10.04 28.45
CA ARG A 82 9.84 -11.25 28.12
C ARG A 82 10.76 -12.35 27.58
N LYS A 83 10.80 -13.51 28.24
CA LYS A 83 11.58 -14.69 27.80
C LYS A 83 11.19 -15.08 26.37
N SER A 84 12.16 -15.15 25.46
CA SER A 84 11.92 -15.51 24.06
C SER A 84 11.51 -16.97 23.96
N LYS A 85 10.36 -17.22 23.34
CA LYS A 85 9.92 -18.54 22.91
C LYS A 85 9.67 -18.39 21.42
N ILE A 86 10.65 -18.75 20.58
CA ILE A 86 10.50 -18.56 19.14
C ILE A 86 11.04 -19.79 18.40
N ASN A 87 10.10 -20.68 18.07
CA ASN A 87 10.23 -21.65 16.98
C ASN A 87 9.54 -21.00 15.77
N ASN A 88 10.23 -20.10 15.06
CA ASN A 88 9.65 -19.42 13.89
C ASN A 88 9.89 -20.25 12.62
N THR A 89 8.82 -20.51 11.90
CA THR A 89 8.84 -21.16 10.58
C THR A 89 9.43 -20.21 9.52
N LYS A 90 9.94 -20.75 8.39
CA LYS A 90 10.56 -19.94 7.32
C LYS A 90 9.56 -18.94 6.68
N LEU A 91 8.27 -19.27 6.61
CA LEU A 91 7.22 -18.41 6.06
C LEU A 91 6.92 -17.19 6.96
N GLU A 92 6.92 -17.38 8.28
CA GLU A 92 6.75 -16.28 9.22
C GLU A 92 7.89 -15.26 9.13
N LYS A 93 9.10 -15.67 8.76
CA LYS A 93 10.23 -14.74 8.56
C LYS A 93 10.02 -13.82 7.35
N ILE A 94 9.40 -14.30 6.27
CA ILE A 94 9.10 -13.50 5.06
C ILE A 94 7.93 -12.55 5.33
N LEU A 95 6.88 -13.05 5.99
CA LEU A 95 5.73 -12.25 6.40
C LEU A 95 6.08 -11.23 7.48
N ASN A 96 7.04 -11.51 8.37
CA ASN A 96 7.52 -10.56 9.39
C ASN A 96 8.57 -9.58 8.88
N PHE A 97 8.96 -9.64 7.60
CA PHE A 97 9.81 -8.61 7.05
C PHE A 97 9.03 -7.28 6.99
N PRO A 98 9.61 -6.17 7.48
CA PRO A 98 8.86 -4.95 7.80
C PRO A 98 8.24 -4.26 6.57
N ILE A 99 8.74 -4.59 5.38
CA ILE A 99 8.28 -4.05 4.09
C ILE A 99 7.08 -4.84 3.53
N THR A 100 7.01 -6.15 3.79
CA THR A 100 6.04 -7.04 3.13
C THR A 100 4.62 -6.80 3.64
N LYS A 101 4.42 -6.60 4.95
CA LYS A 101 3.07 -6.43 5.52
C LYS A 101 2.35 -5.18 5.00
N PRO A 102 2.94 -3.97 5.03
CA PRO A 102 2.29 -2.78 4.49
C PRO A 102 1.90 -2.96 3.03
N LEU A 103 2.80 -3.55 2.25
CA LEU A 103 2.58 -3.75 0.82
C LEU A 103 1.44 -4.75 0.54
N ILE A 104 1.40 -5.87 1.26
CA ILE A 104 0.31 -6.86 1.13
C ILE A 104 -1.04 -6.22 1.48
N ILE A 105 -1.12 -5.41 2.54
CA ILE A 105 -2.36 -4.74 2.95
C ILE A 105 -2.84 -3.81 1.84
N VAL A 106 -1.96 -2.91 1.36
CA VAL A 106 -2.31 -1.96 0.31
C VAL A 106 -2.67 -2.67 -0.99
N PHE A 107 -1.92 -3.71 -1.36
CA PHE A 107 -2.19 -4.48 -2.58
C PHE A 107 -3.53 -5.20 -2.54
N THR A 108 -3.84 -5.85 -1.41
CA THR A 108 -5.12 -6.55 -1.22
C THR A 108 -6.28 -5.58 -1.33
N VAL A 109 -6.18 -4.44 -0.63
CA VAL A 109 -7.19 -3.37 -0.68
C VAL A 109 -7.34 -2.84 -2.10
N PHE A 110 -6.23 -2.51 -2.76
CA PHE A 110 -6.25 -1.96 -4.10
C PHE A 110 -6.94 -2.90 -5.09
N ILE A 111 -6.54 -4.18 -5.11
CA ILE A 111 -7.14 -5.22 -5.97
C ILE A 111 -8.64 -5.33 -5.72
N THR A 112 -9.05 -5.46 -4.45
CA THR A 112 -10.46 -5.67 -4.11
C THR A 112 -11.31 -4.48 -4.57
N PHE A 113 -10.89 -3.25 -4.25
CA PHE A 113 -11.64 -2.06 -4.66
C PHE A 113 -11.56 -1.82 -6.17
N PHE A 114 -10.45 -2.13 -6.82
CA PHE A 114 -10.30 -2.00 -8.27
C PHE A 114 -11.30 -2.90 -8.99
N PHE A 115 -11.32 -4.21 -8.71
CA PHE A 115 -12.23 -5.12 -9.41
C PHE A 115 -13.69 -4.82 -9.12
N ILE A 116 -14.06 -4.53 -7.86
CA ILE A 116 -15.43 -4.16 -7.51
C ILE A 116 -15.87 -2.93 -8.31
N THR A 117 -15.06 -1.87 -8.29
CA THR A 117 -15.40 -0.62 -8.97
C THR A 117 -15.40 -0.79 -10.49
N PHE A 118 -14.46 -1.56 -11.03
CA PHE A 118 -14.35 -1.83 -12.46
C PHE A 118 -15.58 -2.58 -12.98
N PHE A 119 -15.97 -3.69 -12.34
CA PHE A 119 -17.13 -4.48 -12.78
C PHE A 119 -18.45 -3.71 -12.64
N ILE A 120 -18.59 -2.88 -11.59
CA ILE A 120 -19.76 -2.01 -11.45
C ILE A 120 -19.78 -0.95 -12.56
N SER A 121 -18.64 -0.33 -12.86
CA SER A 121 -18.55 0.74 -13.87
C SER A 121 -18.79 0.20 -15.28
N LEU A 122 -18.35 -1.03 -15.57
CA LEU A 122 -18.49 -1.67 -16.87
C LEU A 122 -19.96 -1.86 -17.30
N VAL A 123 -20.90 -1.89 -16.34
CA VAL A 123 -22.35 -1.94 -16.64
C VAL A 123 -22.84 -0.65 -17.31
N PHE A 124 -22.17 0.49 -17.04
CA PHE A 124 -22.65 1.82 -17.43
C PHE A 124 -21.71 2.58 -18.37
N LEU A 125 -20.42 2.20 -18.42
CA LEU A 125 -19.36 2.98 -19.05
C LEU A 125 -18.43 2.10 -19.90
N ASP A 126 -17.80 2.71 -20.90
CA ASP A 126 -16.79 2.07 -21.74
C ASP A 126 -15.58 1.58 -20.92
N ASN A 127 -14.84 0.60 -21.44
CA ASN A 127 -13.65 0.01 -20.81
C ASN A 127 -12.64 1.07 -20.33
N THR A 128 -12.39 2.10 -21.15
CA THR A 128 -11.45 3.18 -20.82
C THR A 128 -11.90 3.98 -19.59
N LEU A 129 -13.16 4.42 -19.57
CA LEU A 129 -13.69 5.22 -18.46
C LEU A 129 -13.83 4.37 -17.19
N SER A 130 -14.28 3.12 -17.33
CA SER A 130 -14.38 2.16 -16.24
C SER A 130 -13.04 1.87 -15.60
N PHE A 131 -11.99 1.70 -16.40
CA PHE A 131 -10.62 1.51 -15.90
C PHE A 131 -10.12 2.72 -15.12
N ILE A 132 -10.27 3.93 -15.68
CA ILE A 132 -9.86 5.19 -15.04
C ILE A 132 -10.55 5.36 -13.69
N ILE A 133 -11.86 5.15 -13.64
CA ILE A 133 -12.64 5.31 -12.39
C ILE A 133 -12.18 4.27 -11.37
N ALA A 134 -12.05 3.00 -11.78
CA ALA A 134 -11.63 1.94 -10.89
C ALA A 134 -10.25 2.20 -10.28
N GLU A 135 -9.28 2.64 -11.09
CA GLU A 135 -7.90 2.92 -10.67
C GLU A 135 -7.81 4.09 -9.68
N ASN A 136 -8.58 5.16 -9.92
CA ASN A 136 -8.60 6.32 -9.02
C ASN A 136 -9.35 6.02 -7.73
N VAL A 137 -10.50 5.33 -7.80
CA VAL A 137 -11.28 4.97 -6.61
C VAL A 137 -10.50 4.01 -5.71
N SER A 138 -9.82 3.01 -6.28
CA SER A 138 -8.99 2.09 -5.50
C SER A 138 -7.80 2.81 -4.85
N ALA A 139 -7.15 3.76 -5.55
CA ALA A 139 -6.09 4.59 -4.98
C ALA A 139 -6.57 5.44 -3.79
N ILE A 140 -7.75 6.07 -3.93
CA ILE A 140 -8.38 6.84 -2.85
C ILE A 140 -8.74 5.92 -1.67
N ALA A 141 -9.30 4.75 -1.94
CA ALA A 141 -9.62 3.77 -0.90
C ALA A 141 -8.38 3.33 -0.11
N CYS A 142 -7.25 3.11 -0.79
CA CYS A 142 -5.96 2.83 -0.14
C CYS A 142 -5.52 3.95 0.81
N LEU A 143 -5.65 5.21 0.40
CA LEU A 143 -5.31 6.36 1.26
C LEU A 143 -6.23 6.48 2.48
N ILE A 144 -7.54 6.24 2.31
CA ILE A 144 -8.50 6.23 3.42
C ILE A 144 -8.15 5.12 4.41
N ILE A 145 -7.87 3.91 3.92
CA ILE A 145 -7.52 2.77 4.77
C ILE A 145 -6.19 3.02 5.48
N ALA A 146 -5.19 3.57 4.80
CA ALA A 146 -3.93 3.96 5.44
C ALA A 146 -4.15 4.95 6.59
N SER A 147 -5.04 5.94 6.37
CA SER A 147 -5.41 6.93 7.40
C SER A 147 -6.19 6.29 8.57
N LEU A 148 -7.08 5.32 8.31
CA LEU A 148 -7.79 4.57 9.35
C LEU A 148 -6.83 3.70 10.18
N VAL A 149 -5.87 3.05 9.52
CA VAL A 149 -4.80 2.27 10.14
C VAL A 149 -3.96 3.16 11.05
N GLU A 150 -3.50 4.31 10.55
CA GLU A 150 -2.79 5.31 11.34
C GLU A 150 -3.61 5.73 12.58
N LYS A 151 -4.90 6.04 12.41
CA LYS A 151 -5.76 6.47 13.51
C LYS A 151 -5.95 5.37 14.57
N SER A 152 -6.12 4.12 14.14
CA SER A 152 -6.27 2.97 15.02
C SER A 152 -5.02 2.78 15.87
N TYR A 153 -3.84 2.78 15.23
CA TYR A 153 -2.57 2.62 15.93
C TYR A 153 -2.17 3.85 16.76
N GLY A 154 -2.56 5.06 16.35
CA GLY A 154 -2.41 6.28 17.14
C GLY A 154 -3.30 6.32 18.39
N ARG A 155 -4.42 5.58 18.42
CA ARG A 155 -5.31 5.48 19.60
C ARG A 155 -4.73 4.60 20.71
N VAL A 156 -3.98 3.55 20.34
CA VAL A 156 -3.20 2.71 21.27
C VAL A 156 -2.11 3.51 22.02
N GLN A 157 -1.89 4.77 21.63
CA GLN A 157 -0.96 5.69 22.28
C GLN A 157 -1.54 6.45 23.48
N ARG A 158 -2.88 6.46 23.67
CA ARG A 158 -3.56 7.23 24.75
C ARG A 158 -3.93 6.39 25.98
N TYR A 159 -3.79 5.07 25.93
CA TYR A 159 -3.99 4.15 27.04
C TYR A 159 -2.69 3.38 27.30
#